data_AF-A0A835XJ41-F1
#
_entry.id   AF-A0A835XJ41-F1
#
_cell.length_a   1.000
_cell.length_b   1.000
_cell.length_c   1.000
_cell.angle_alpha   90.00
_cell.angle_beta   90.00
_cell.angle_gamma   90.00
#
_symmetry.space_group_name_H-M   'P 1'
#
loop_
_entity.id
_entity.type
_entity.pdbx_description
1 polymer ?
#
loop_
_entity_poly.entity_id
_entity_poly.type
_entity_poly.pdbx_seq_one_letter_code
_entity_poly.pdbx_strand_id
1 'polypeptide(L)' 'MEFREIYCNNCKKILGRYSVKYYPEAKIAELIKDNHAVHLRNGHHIEIRRIEK' A
#
# COMPACT_ATOMS: atom_id res chain seq x y z
N MET A 1 -7.95 -12.77 -9.41
CA MET A 1 -6.60 -12.14 -9.41
C MET A 1 -6.42 -11.44 -8.06
N GLU A 2 -5.32 -11.72 -7.36
CA GLU A 2 -5.05 -11.13 -6.04
C GLU A 2 -4.37 -9.75 -6.18
N PHE A 3 -4.96 -8.75 -5.55
CA PHE A 3 -4.41 -7.40 -5.46
C PHE A 3 -4.25 -6.99 -4.01
N ARG A 4 -3.26 -6.14 -3.74
CA ARG A 4 -3.06 -5.46 -2.47
C ARG A 4 -3.29 -3.98 -2.66
N GLU A 5 -4.26 -3.46 -1.94
CA GLU A 5 -4.58 -2.04 -1.89
C GLU A 5 -3.93 -1.41 -0.67
N ILE A 6 -3.21 -0.31 -0.88
CA ILE A 6 -2.65 0.50 0.18
C ILE A 6 -3.66 1.62 0.46
N TYR A 7 -4.25 1.61 1.66
CA TYR A 7 -5.20 2.61 2.10
C TYR A 7 -4.57 3.48 3.19
N CYS A 8 -4.66 4.79 3.05
CA CYS A 8 -4.28 5.71 4.11
C CYS A 8 -5.53 6.15 4.87
N ASN A 9 -5.64 5.77 6.14
CA ASN A 9 -6.76 6.15 6.99
C ASN A 9 -6.72 7.66 7.30
N ASN A 10 -5.52 8.21 7.49
CA ASN A 10 -5.34 9.64 7.78
C ASN A 10 -5.78 10.53 6.61
N CYS A 11 -5.51 10.10 5.38
CA CYS A 11 -5.92 10.82 4.17
C CYS A 11 -7.30 10.39 3.65
N LYS A 12 -7.89 9.34 4.24
CA LYS A 12 -9.09 8.65 3.75
C LYS A 12 -9.05 8.33 2.24
N LYS A 13 -7.87 7.98 1.73
CA LYS A 13 -7.62 7.80 0.29
C LYS A 13 -6.83 6.52 0.04
N ILE A 14 -7.07 5.96 -1.15
CA ILE A 14 -6.30 4.85 -1.68
C ILE A 14 -5.00 5.42 -2.25
N LEU A 15 -3.88 4.96 -1.70
CA LEU A 15 -2.54 5.37 -2.11
C LEU A 15 -2.05 4.57 -3.32
N GLY A 16 -2.46 3.31 -3.45
CA GLY A 16 -2.14 2.50 -4.61
C GLY A 16 -2.73 1.09 -4.56
N ARG A 17 -2.83 0.43 -5.72
CA ARG A 17 -3.24 -0.97 -5.85
C ARG A 17 -2.16 -1.72 -6.63
N TYR A 18 -1.69 -2.83 -6.08
CA TYR A 18 -0.60 -3.61 -6.64
C TYR A 18 -1.02 -5.08 -6.78
N SER A 19 -0.80 -5.68 -7.94
CA SER A 19 -1.06 -7.11 -8.12
C SER A 19 -0.01 -7.93 -7.38
N VAL A 20 -0.45 -8.86 -6.52
CA VAL A 20 0.43 -9.76 -5.77
C VAL A 20 1.28 -10.62 -6.72
N LYS A 21 0.72 -10.97 -7.89
CA LYS A 21 1.39 -11.76 -8.93
C LYS A 21 2.64 -11.10 -9.53
N TYR A 22 2.66 -9.77 -9.61
CA TYR A 22 3.77 -9.00 -10.21
C TYR A 22 4.62 -8.30 -9.15
N TYR A 23 4.04 -8.07 -7.96
CA TYR A 23 4.66 -7.36 -6.86
C TYR A 23 4.66 -8.25 -5.61
N PRO A 24 5.76 -8.98 -5.34
CA PRO A 24 5.92 -9.72 -4.09
C PRO A 24 5.97 -8.76 -2.88
N GLU A 25 5.76 -9.29 -1.66
CA GLU A 25 5.71 -8.48 -0.42
C GLU A 25 6.89 -7.54 -0.25
N ALA A 26 8.10 -8.01 -0.55
CA ALA A 26 9.31 -7.21 -0.45
C ALA A 26 9.24 -5.95 -1.33
N LYS A 27 8.78 -6.07 -2.59
CA LYS A 27 8.63 -4.93 -3.50
C LYS A 27 7.51 -3.99 -3.07
N ILE A 28 6.41 -4.52 -2.53
CA ILE A 28 5.31 -3.69 -2.03
C ILE A 28 5.76 -2.88 -0.81
N ALA A 29 6.54 -3.49 0.10
CA ALA A 29 7.11 -2.79 1.25
C ALA A 29 8.07 -1.67 0.82
N GLU A 30 8.88 -1.91 -0.22
CA GLU A 30 9.75 -0.87 -0.81
C GLU A 30 8.93 0.25 -1.44
N LEU A 31 7.91 -0.07 -2.23
CA LEU A 31 7.00 0.91 -2.84
C LEU A 31 6.26 1.74 -1.77
N ILE A 32 5.84 1.13 -0.66
CA ILE A 32 5.26 1.86 0.48
C ILE A 32 6.30 2.78 1.10
N LYS A 33 7.53 2.29 1.33
CA LYS A 33 8.60 3.06 1.96
C LYS A 33 9.14 4.19 1.11
N ASP A 34 9.06 4.08 -0.22
CA ASP A 34 9.54 5.10 -1.16
C ASP A 34 8.42 6.08 -1.54
N ASN A 35 7.32 5.56 -2.10
CA ASN A 35 6.23 6.37 -2.61
C ASN A 35 5.34 6.95 -1.50
N HIS A 36 5.22 6.23 -0.38
CA HIS A 36 4.42 6.62 0.77
C HIS A 36 5.27 6.88 2.02
N ALA A 37 6.59 7.07 1.84
CA ALA A 37 7.55 7.46 2.88
C ALA A 37 7.07 8.67 3.67
N VAL A 38 6.51 9.64 2.96
CA VAL A 38 6.00 10.90 3.51
C VAL A 38 4.82 10.64 4.44
N HIS A 39 3.93 9.74 4.08
CA HIS A 39 2.80 9.34 4.92
C HIS A 39 3.29 8.58 6.16
N LEU A 40 4.26 7.69 6.02
CA LEU A 40 4.85 6.96 7.14
C LEU A 40 5.59 7.90 8.12
N ARG A 41 6.36 8.85 7.58
CA ARG A 41 7.07 9.87 8.38
C ARG A 41 6.13 10.87 9.05
N ASN A 42 4.99 11.18 8.43
CA ASN A 42 3.93 11.97 9.06
C ASN A 42 3.11 11.20 10.11
N GLY A 43 3.43 9.92 10.38
CA GLY A 43 2.68 9.09 11.32
C GLY A 43 1.28 8.72 10.82
N HIS A 44 1.05 8.73 9.51
CA HIS A 44 -0.23 8.31 8.96
C HIS A 44 -0.43 6.81 9.13
N HIS A 45 -1.62 6.43 9.56
CA HIS A 45 -2.01 5.03 9.60
C HIS A 45 -2.28 4.52 8.18
N ILE A 46 -1.38 3.67 7.68
CA ILE A 46 -1.48 3.01 6.38
C ILE A 46 -1.89 1.55 6.60
N GLU A 47 -2.93 1.11 5.93
CA GLU A 47 -3.47 -0.23 5.99
C GLU A 47 -3.32 -0.91 4.63
N ILE A 48 -2.85 -2.17 4.63
CA ILE A 48 -2.70 -2.97 3.42
C ILE A 48 -3.88 -3.94 3.35
N ARG A 49 -4.81 -3.71 2.43
CA ARG A 49 -5.98 -4.56 2.20
C ARG A 49 -5.71 -5.54 1.09
N ARG A 50 -6.02 -6.81 1.30
CA ARG A 50 -6.02 -7.81 0.23
C ARG A 50 -7.38 -7.81 -0.43
N ILE A 51 -7.40 -7.69 -1.75
CA ILE A 51 -8.60 -7.76 -2.57
C ILE A 51 -8.44 -8.97 -3.48
N GLU A 52 -9.26 -9.98 -3.21
CA GLU A 52 -9.44 -11.14 -4.06
C GLU A 52 -10.68 -10.88 -4.92
N LYS A 53 -10.48 -10.77 -6.24
CA LYS A 53 -11.54 -10.55 -7.22
C LYS A 53 -11.51 -11.63 -8.30
#